data_AF-A0AAY5F2H6-F1
#
_entry.id   AF-A0AAY5F2H6-F1
#
_cell.length_a   1.000
_cell.length_b   1.000
_cell.length_c   1.000
_cell.angle_alpha   90.00
_cell.angle_beta   90.00
_cell.angle_gamma   90.00
#
_symmetry.space_group_name_H-M   'P 1'
#
loop_
_entity.id
_entity.type
_entity.pdbx_description
1 polymer ?
#
loop_
_entity_poly.entity_id
_entity_poly.type
_entity_poly.pdbx_seq_one_letter_code
_entity_poly.pdbx_strand_id
1 'polypeptide(L)'
;RLYHLRRLRDFRLPSKDAPKDQRYASGQFFFEYLVVVSLKKSKSDVYEPLISYQFPKRDGMVRFQKEEEEKTLKAITLFCFPEGINWAPLTEYRSETFSFVLTEVDGSRRNGYCRRLLPHGKGARPPEAYCIISKVACFGLFSKIFDEVEKRRQISMAMIYPFMQSLREAPFPAPGNTVKIKSFIPDSGTEIISLTRPTDSWLEHVDFRTLFRCLSDEEVLQVFAATVLERRIIFIAEELGTLSQVIHAVSVLLHPFIWQHTLISIVPEILIDVVMAPTPYLLGVQKRFADQVTDQGDLLAVDLSEGRTQTFIRQVGDENSILPHKLKEEILQALKMRNETATLDELNQVVPEAFLPFFVKTVGHFAKHITRTGQNQEGHFQKRTFCKAHESKSTRRFVKKFVETQMFDLFIQEVEQSKVCFFLSFPGFFEQKIAEYHKKMKEKMMKQ
;
A
#
# COMPACT_ATOMS: atom_id res chain seq x y z
N ARG A 1 10.35 4.97 24.42
CA ARG A 1 9.02 5.37 23.86
C ARG A 1 8.52 4.27 22.89
N LEU A 2 8.34 3.05 23.39
CA LEU A 2 7.97 1.84 22.62
C LEU A 2 6.80 1.07 23.29
N TYR A 3 6.03 1.73 24.15
CA TYR A 3 5.06 1.09 25.05
C TYR A 3 3.61 1.07 24.55
N HIS A 4 3.32 1.35 23.28
CA HIS A 4 1.95 1.36 22.77
C HIS A 4 1.57 0.23 21.80
N LEU A 5 2.45 -0.75 21.57
CA LEU A 5 2.12 -1.95 20.77
C LEU A 5 1.73 -3.19 21.61
N ARG A 6 1.55 -3.05 22.93
CA ARG A 6 1.26 -4.18 23.85
C ARG A 6 -0.17 -4.29 24.39
N ARG A 7 -1.14 -3.50 23.89
CA ARG A 7 -2.56 -3.65 24.27
C ARG A 7 -3.46 -3.77 23.04
N LEU A 8 -3.44 -4.95 22.42
CA LEU A 8 -4.47 -5.40 21.46
C LEU A 8 -5.12 -6.71 21.93
N ARG A 9 -5.44 -6.82 23.23
CA ARG A 9 -6.13 -8.02 23.76
C ARG A 9 -7.35 -7.80 24.64
N ASP A 10 -7.76 -6.58 24.93
CA ASP A 10 -9.00 -6.34 25.68
C ASP A 10 -9.69 -5.07 25.20
N PHE A 11 -10.64 -5.20 24.27
CA PHE A 11 -11.65 -4.17 24.03
C PHE A 11 -13.04 -4.81 24.06
N ARG A 12 -13.76 -4.55 25.16
CA ARG A 12 -15.22 -4.64 25.21
C ARG A 12 -15.79 -3.43 24.48
N LEU A 13 -16.80 -3.66 23.65
CA LEU A 13 -17.58 -2.63 22.95
C LEU A 13 -18.20 -1.63 23.95
N PRO A 14 -18.02 -0.31 23.78
CA PRO A 14 -18.84 0.68 24.46
C PRO A 14 -20.21 0.82 23.79
N SER A 15 -21.24 0.96 24.62
CA SER A 15 -22.65 1.10 24.29
C SER A 15 -23.00 2.36 23.48
N LYS A 16 -24.07 2.24 22.68
CA LYS A 16 -24.82 3.32 22.01
C LYS A 16 -25.21 4.42 22.99
N ASP A 17 -24.85 5.68 22.67
CA ASP A 17 -25.74 6.85 22.58
C ASP A 17 -24.94 8.16 22.54
N ALA A 18 -24.95 8.83 21.37
CA ALA A 18 -25.25 10.26 21.17
C ALA A 18 -24.68 10.78 19.82
N PRO A 19 -25.45 11.53 19.01
CA PRO A 19 -25.07 11.91 17.66
C PRO A 19 -24.34 13.25 17.61
N LYS A 20 -23.13 13.29 17.04
CA LYS A 20 -22.47 14.52 16.57
C LYS A 20 -21.61 14.26 15.34
N ASP A 21 -22.23 13.77 14.27
CA ASP A 21 -21.66 13.87 12.92
C ASP A 21 -22.72 14.43 11.98
N GLN A 22 -22.84 15.76 12.02
CA GLN A 22 -23.70 16.50 11.10
C GLN A 22 -22.94 17.72 10.55
N ARG A 23 -21.73 17.48 10.00
CA ARG A 23 -21.01 18.38 9.07
C ARG A 23 -20.06 17.66 8.08
N TYR A 24 -20.28 16.38 7.78
CA TYR A 24 -19.56 15.68 6.70
C TYR A 24 -20.53 15.35 5.55
N ALA A 25 -20.95 16.39 4.85
CA ALA A 25 -21.61 16.26 3.56
C ALA A 25 -20.90 17.17 2.55
N SER A 26 -19.70 16.77 2.09
CA SER A 26 -19.09 17.15 0.79
C SER A 26 -17.64 16.65 0.63
N GLY A 27 -17.36 15.97 -0.49
CA GLY A 27 -16.06 15.95 -1.18
C GLY A 27 -14.87 15.23 -0.53
N GLN A 28 -14.50 14.06 -1.04
CA GLN A 28 -13.15 13.53 -0.85
C GLN A 28 -12.15 14.53 -1.48
N PHE A 29 -11.16 15.00 -0.72
CA PHE A 29 -10.10 15.88 -1.24
C PHE A 29 -9.00 15.05 -1.92
N PHE A 30 -8.25 15.67 -2.85
CA PHE A 30 -7.08 15.02 -3.47
C PHE A 30 -6.02 14.62 -2.44
N PHE A 31 -5.75 15.49 -1.46
CA PHE A 31 -4.72 15.29 -0.46
C PHE A 31 -5.05 16.09 0.81
N GLU A 32 -4.43 15.71 1.92
CA GLU A 32 -4.46 16.44 3.19
C GLU A 32 -3.36 17.50 3.25
N TYR A 33 -2.13 17.11 2.87
CA TYR A 33 -0.96 17.96 2.92
C TYR A 33 -0.12 17.85 1.65
N LEU A 34 0.49 18.97 1.27
CA LEU A 34 1.75 19.00 0.54
C LEU A 34 2.80 19.59 1.47
N VAL A 35 3.91 18.89 1.67
CA VAL A 35 5.07 19.40 2.38
C VAL A 35 6.30 19.36 1.49
N VAL A 36 7.18 20.34 1.65
CA VAL A 36 8.54 20.31 1.11
C VAL A 36 9.48 20.15 2.29
N VAL A 37 10.29 19.10 2.26
CA VAL A 37 11.29 18.80 3.27
C VAL A 37 12.66 19.08 2.67
N SER A 38 13.41 19.95 3.34
CA SER A 38 14.78 20.33 2.99
C SER A 38 15.73 19.86 4.08
N LEU A 39 16.92 19.40 3.70
CA LEU A 39 17.98 19.12 4.66
C LEU A 39 18.67 20.44 5.05
N LYS A 40 18.61 20.80 6.33
CA LYS A 40 19.32 21.97 6.86
C LYS A 40 20.49 21.52 7.71
N LYS A 41 21.62 22.21 7.57
CA LYS A 41 22.80 21.95 8.40
C LYS A 41 22.56 22.52 9.80
N SER A 42 22.63 21.65 10.80
CA SER A 42 22.57 22.02 12.21
C SER A 42 23.89 22.66 12.65
N LYS A 43 23.89 23.26 13.86
CA LYS A 43 25.09 23.85 14.48
C LYS A 43 26.19 22.80 14.73
N SER A 44 25.82 21.53 14.81
CA SER A 44 26.71 20.38 14.98
C SER A 44 27.29 19.84 13.67
N ASP A 45 27.14 20.56 12.55
CA ASP A 45 27.57 20.15 11.20
C ASP A 45 26.80 18.95 10.60
N VAL A 46 25.73 18.52 11.27
CA VAL A 46 24.88 17.39 10.88
C VAL A 46 23.66 17.89 10.09
N TYR A 47 23.24 17.18 9.03
CA TYR A 47 22.02 17.53 8.29
C TYR A 47 20.77 16.99 8.98
N GLU A 48 19.75 17.84 9.11
CA GLU A 48 18.44 17.44 9.65
C GLU A 48 17.33 17.76 8.66
N PRO A 49 16.39 16.83 8.42
CA PRO A 49 15.27 17.05 7.52
C PRO A 49 14.21 17.94 8.20
N LEU A 50 13.96 19.10 7.62
CA LEU A 50 13.01 20.10 8.13
C LEU A 50 12.02 20.53 7.04
N ILE A 51 10.77 20.74 7.45
CA ILE A 51 9.73 21.25 6.55
C ILE A 51 10.02 22.72 6.22
N SER A 52 10.35 23.00 4.97
CA SER A 52 10.58 24.34 4.44
C SER A 52 9.30 24.98 3.90
N TYR A 53 8.34 24.17 3.44
CA TYR A 53 7.04 24.61 2.95
C TYR A 53 5.95 23.61 3.34
N GLN A 54 4.78 24.12 3.69
CA GLN A 54 3.60 23.32 4.02
C GLN A 54 2.36 23.99 3.41
N PHE A 55 1.53 23.18 2.76
CA PHE A 55 0.20 23.55 2.30
C PHE A 55 -0.82 22.47 2.73
N PRO A 56 -1.99 22.84 3.30
CA PRO A 56 -2.38 24.18 3.72
C PRO A 56 -1.62 24.67 4.96
N LYS A 57 -1.69 25.99 5.25
CA LYS A 57 -1.13 26.58 6.47
C LYS A 57 -1.95 26.18 7.70
N ARG A 58 -1.31 26.17 8.88
CA ARG A 58 -1.84 25.67 10.18
C ARG A 58 -2.93 26.55 10.83
N ASP A 59 -3.66 27.35 10.07
CA ASP A 59 -4.55 28.35 10.65
C ASP A 59 -5.84 27.71 11.20
N GLY A 60 -6.18 28.01 12.46
CA GLY A 60 -7.48 27.69 13.07
C GLY A 60 -7.59 26.39 13.88
N MET A 61 -6.49 25.66 14.14
CA MET A 61 -6.55 24.39 14.88
C MET A 61 -6.51 24.53 16.42
N VAL A 62 -7.24 23.65 17.12
CA VAL A 62 -7.22 23.52 18.58
C VAL A 62 -5.88 22.91 19.03
N ARG A 63 -5.37 23.29 20.23
CA ARG A 63 -4.03 22.90 20.73
C ARG A 63 -3.71 21.39 20.60
N PHE A 64 -4.66 20.52 20.96
CA PHE A 64 -4.45 19.07 20.90
C PHE A 64 -4.23 18.56 19.47
N GLN A 65 -5.07 19.00 18.52
CA GLN A 65 -4.95 18.66 17.10
C GLN A 65 -3.60 19.14 16.53
N LYS A 66 -3.15 20.32 16.96
CA LYS A 66 -1.86 20.88 16.56
C LYS A 66 -0.67 20.02 17.02
N GLU A 67 -0.72 19.43 18.22
CA GLU A 67 0.35 18.55 18.72
C GLU A 67 0.41 17.21 17.97
N GLU A 68 -0.74 16.63 17.66
CA GLU A 68 -0.83 15.37 16.89
C GLU A 68 -0.39 15.57 15.43
N GLU A 69 -0.80 16.68 14.83
CA GLU A 69 -0.33 17.08 13.51
C GLU A 69 1.19 17.34 13.51
N GLU A 70 1.75 17.99 14.55
CA GLU A 70 3.19 18.19 14.64
C GLU A 70 3.97 16.87 14.72
N LYS A 71 3.46 15.88 15.46
CA LYS A 71 4.04 14.52 15.49
C LYS A 71 3.99 13.86 14.12
N THR A 72 2.87 13.99 13.42
CA THR A 72 2.70 13.47 12.06
C THR A 72 3.69 14.12 11.09
N LEU A 73 3.81 15.44 11.11
CA LEU A 73 4.75 16.20 10.28
C LEU A 73 6.21 15.83 10.57
N LYS A 74 6.56 15.64 11.86
CA LYS A 74 7.88 15.11 12.26
C LYS A 74 8.11 13.69 11.75
N ALA A 75 7.10 12.83 11.75
CA ALA A 75 7.23 11.51 11.17
C ALA A 75 7.46 11.60 9.65
N ILE A 76 6.69 12.44 8.95
CA ILE A 76 6.81 12.65 7.50
C ILE A 76 8.24 13.05 7.10
N THR A 77 8.92 13.91 7.87
CA THR A 77 10.31 14.28 7.53
C THR A 77 11.25 13.07 7.57
N LEU A 78 11.05 12.14 8.51
CA LEU A 78 11.82 10.90 8.61
C LEU A 78 11.57 9.95 7.43
N PHE A 79 10.35 9.89 6.91
CA PHE A 79 10.04 9.09 5.72
C PHE A 79 10.47 9.76 4.41
N CYS A 80 10.50 11.09 4.38
CA CYS A 80 11.05 11.84 3.24
C CYS A 80 12.56 11.65 3.10
N PHE A 81 13.27 11.38 4.19
CA PHE A 81 14.71 11.09 4.25
C PHE A 81 14.98 9.94 5.26
N PRO A 82 14.60 8.69 4.94
CA PRO A 82 14.80 7.51 5.77
C PRO A 82 16.28 7.25 6.06
N GLU A 83 17.18 7.84 5.27
CA GLU A 83 18.61 7.73 5.45
C GLU A 83 19.13 8.48 6.69
N GLY A 84 18.27 9.27 7.34
CA GLY A 84 18.63 10.05 8.52
C GLY A 84 19.52 11.23 8.18
N ILE A 85 20.60 11.38 8.93
CA ILE A 85 21.39 12.61 9.04
C ILE A 85 22.72 12.59 8.25
N ASN A 86 23.07 11.44 7.69
CA ASN A 86 24.32 11.23 6.97
C ASN A 86 24.18 11.62 5.49
N TRP A 87 24.15 12.93 5.23
CA TRP A 87 24.03 13.48 3.88
C TRP A 87 25.29 14.27 3.48
N ALA A 88 25.74 14.03 2.25
CA ALA A 88 26.73 14.86 1.58
C ALA A 88 26.03 15.71 0.51
N PRO A 89 26.40 17.00 0.34
CA PRO A 89 25.94 17.80 -0.79
C PRO A 89 26.28 17.16 -2.12
N LEU A 90 25.34 17.16 -3.06
CA LEU A 90 25.47 16.53 -4.36
C LEU A 90 25.45 17.59 -5.47
N THR A 91 26.26 17.38 -6.50
CA THR A 91 26.26 18.21 -7.72
C THR A 91 25.20 17.75 -8.71
N GLU A 92 24.96 16.43 -8.73
CA GLU A 92 23.96 15.77 -9.57
C GLU A 92 23.17 14.78 -8.69
N TYR A 93 21.85 14.73 -8.89
CA TYR A 93 20.97 13.78 -8.24
C TYR A 93 19.86 13.42 -9.21
N ARG A 94 19.70 12.13 -9.49
CA ARG A 94 18.61 11.62 -10.31
C ARG A 94 17.32 11.76 -9.49
N SER A 95 16.30 12.39 -10.07
CA SER A 95 14.99 12.49 -9.42
C SER A 95 14.47 11.09 -9.07
N GLU A 96 14.07 10.92 -7.82
CA GLU A 96 13.60 9.65 -7.28
C GLU A 96 12.18 9.83 -6.77
N THR A 97 11.27 8.91 -7.13
CA THR A 97 9.89 8.92 -6.64
C THR A 97 9.60 7.62 -5.89
N PHE A 98 8.95 7.73 -4.74
CA PHE A 98 8.60 6.60 -3.90
C PHE A 98 7.36 6.92 -3.06
N SER A 99 6.77 5.91 -2.43
CA SER A 99 5.65 6.09 -1.49
C SER A 99 5.88 5.39 -0.16
N PHE A 100 5.38 6.00 0.91
CA PHE A 100 5.36 5.43 2.25
C PHE A 100 3.95 5.37 2.82
N VAL A 101 3.70 4.42 3.71
CA VAL A 101 2.40 4.24 4.37
C VAL A 101 2.51 4.70 5.83
N LEU A 102 1.62 5.60 6.22
CA LEU A 102 1.42 6.02 7.60
C LEU A 102 0.18 5.31 8.14
N THR A 103 0.35 4.51 9.19
CA THR A 103 -0.76 3.83 9.86
C THR A 103 -1.17 4.63 11.10
N GLU A 104 -2.45 4.95 11.22
CA GLU A 104 -3.03 5.67 12.34
C GLU A 104 -3.38 4.72 13.50
N VAL A 105 -3.73 5.30 14.64
CA VAL A 105 -4.04 4.54 15.88
C VAL A 105 -5.29 3.67 15.72
N ASP A 106 -6.20 4.06 14.83
CA ASP A 106 -7.41 3.31 14.49
C ASP A 106 -7.18 2.21 13.43
N GLY A 107 -5.94 2.04 12.96
CA GLY A 107 -5.57 1.09 11.91
C GLY A 107 -5.81 1.61 10.49
N SER A 108 -6.36 2.81 10.32
CA SER A 108 -6.50 3.44 9.00
C SER A 108 -5.13 3.81 8.43
N ARG A 109 -5.05 3.85 7.09
CA ARG A 109 -3.79 4.10 6.37
C ARG A 109 -3.88 5.37 5.54
N ARG A 110 -2.82 6.16 5.59
CA ARG A 110 -2.54 7.28 4.69
C ARG A 110 -1.29 6.98 3.88
N ASN A 111 -1.27 7.44 2.64
CA ASN A 111 -0.13 7.31 1.75
C ASN A 111 0.61 8.65 1.67
N GLY A 112 1.92 8.61 1.84
CA GLY A 112 2.83 9.71 1.53
C GLY A 112 3.54 9.43 0.22
N TYR A 113 3.17 10.17 -0.83
CA TYR A 113 3.85 10.15 -2.12
C TYR A 113 4.99 11.14 -2.06
N CYS A 114 6.20 10.71 -2.40
CA CYS A 114 7.39 11.55 -2.31
C CYS A 114 8.12 11.60 -3.63
N ARG A 115 8.55 12.80 -4.04
CA ARG A 115 9.50 13.02 -5.12
C ARG A 115 10.69 13.81 -4.59
N ARG A 116 11.86 13.20 -4.61
CA ARG A 116 13.13 13.85 -4.28
C ARG A 116 13.80 14.36 -5.53
N LEU A 117 14.27 15.59 -5.47
CA LEU A 117 14.97 16.21 -6.57
C LEU A 117 16.04 17.18 -6.07
N LEU A 118 17.02 17.48 -6.91
CA LEU A 118 18.02 18.49 -6.61
C LEU A 118 17.44 19.88 -6.91
N PRO A 119 17.41 20.82 -5.94
CA PRO A 119 16.94 22.17 -6.21
C PRO A 119 17.85 22.87 -7.24
N HIS A 120 17.31 23.80 -8.04
CA HIS A 120 18.07 24.55 -9.06
C HIS A 120 19.11 25.50 -8.42
N GLY A 121 20.17 25.87 -9.16
CA GLY A 121 21.34 26.62 -8.65
C GLY A 121 22.71 26.04 -9.07
N LYS A 122 23.81 26.57 -8.53
CA LYS A 122 25.19 26.16 -8.84
C LYS A 122 25.86 25.51 -7.62
N GLY A 123 26.72 24.52 -7.85
CA GLY A 123 27.52 23.85 -6.81
C GLY A 123 26.80 22.68 -6.12
N ALA A 124 27.50 22.09 -5.15
CA ALA A 124 27.00 20.95 -4.38
C ALA A 124 25.96 21.39 -3.36
N ARG A 125 24.82 20.69 -3.30
CA ARG A 125 23.67 21.04 -2.45
C ARG A 125 22.90 19.80 -2.02
N PRO A 126 22.17 19.86 -0.90
CA PRO A 126 21.31 18.76 -0.52
C PRO A 126 20.09 18.65 -1.43
N PRO A 127 19.56 17.44 -1.66
CA PRO A 127 18.26 17.26 -2.29
C PRO A 127 17.11 17.77 -1.42
N GLU A 128 15.98 18.04 -2.07
CA GLU A 128 14.70 18.37 -1.41
C GLU A 128 13.65 17.34 -1.76
N ALA A 129 12.77 17.04 -0.81
CA ALA A 129 11.69 16.08 -0.95
C ALA A 129 10.34 16.80 -0.97
N TYR A 130 9.60 16.64 -2.06
CA TYR A 130 8.20 17.05 -2.17
C TYR A 130 7.34 15.88 -1.75
N CYS A 131 6.46 16.05 -0.77
CA CYS A 131 5.63 14.96 -0.29
C CYS A 131 4.15 15.35 -0.19
N ILE A 132 3.30 14.56 -0.85
CA ILE A 132 1.84 14.66 -0.78
C ILE A 132 1.32 13.57 0.15
N ILE A 133 0.56 13.95 1.17
CA ILE A 133 -0.11 13.02 2.09
C ILE A 133 -1.57 12.91 1.70
N SER A 134 -2.06 11.70 1.43
CA SER A 134 -3.47 11.47 1.09
C SER A 134 -4.00 10.13 1.59
N LYS A 135 -5.27 10.10 1.98
CA LYS A 135 -6.08 8.87 2.15
C LYS A 135 -6.46 8.26 0.81
N VAL A 136 -6.52 9.10 -0.24
CA VAL A 136 -6.70 8.59 -1.58
C VAL A 136 -5.41 7.95 -2.01
N ALA A 137 -5.57 6.73 -2.43
CA ALA A 137 -4.54 6.07 -3.14
C ALA A 137 -4.72 6.45 -4.65
N CYS A 138 -3.96 7.40 -5.23
CA CYS A 138 -3.75 7.43 -6.71
C CYS A 138 -2.35 7.91 -7.22
N PHE A 139 -1.39 7.00 -7.42
CA PHE A 139 0.04 7.32 -7.68
C PHE A 139 0.22 8.00 -9.04
N GLY A 140 -0.42 7.51 -10.09
CA GLY A 140 -0.34 8.10 -11.43
C GLY A 140 -0.84 9.55 -11.45
N LEU A 141 -1.88 9.85 -10.66
CA LEU A 141 -2.42 11.20 -10.52
C LEU A 141 -1.45 12.10 -9.74
N PHE A 142 -0.91 11.62 -8.61
CA PHE A 142 0.07 12.39 -7.85
C PHE A 142 1.39 12.60 -8.60
N SER A 143 1.80 11.65 -9.45
CA SER A 143 2.95 11.83 -10.35
C SER A 143 2.73 13.02 -11.28
N LYS A 144 1.57 13.10 -11.93
CA LYS A 144 1.20 14.26 -12.78
C LYS A 144 1.16 15.56 -11.98
N ILE A 145 0.64 15.52 -10.75
CA ILE A 145 0.65 16.70 -9.86
C ILE A 145 2.10 17.13 -9.58
N PHE A 146 3.02 16.19 -9.31
CA PHE A 146 4.42 16.53 -9.08
C PHE A 146 5.11 17.10 -10.32
N ASP A 147 4.81 16.61 -11.53
CA ASP A 147 5.33 17.18 -12.78
C ASP A 147 4.93 18.67 -12.90
N GLU A 148 3.68 18.97 -12.56
CA GLU A 148 3.12 20.33 -12.57
C GLU A 148 3.70 21.21 -11.45
N VAL A 149 3.98 20.65 -10.27
CA VAL A 149 4.66 21.35 -9.16
C VAL A 149 6.10 21.68 -9.56
N GLU A 150 6.81 20.76 -10.20
CA GLU A 150 8.18 20.95 -10.66
C GLU A 150 8.29 22.02 -11.74
N LYS A 151 7.40 21.98 -12.74
CA LYS A 151 7.28 23.02 -13.78
C LYS A 151 7.09 24.41 -13.17
N ARG A 152 6.21 24.56 -12.17
CA ARG A 152 5.97 25.84 -11.48
C ARG A 152 7.14 26.28 -10.62
N ARG A 153 7.82 25.34 -9.98
CA ARG A 153 9.01 25.58 -9.19
C ARG A 153 10.13 26.24 -10.01
N GLN A 154 10.30 25.83 -11.26
CA GLN A 154 11.33 26.41 -12.15
C GLN A 154 11.14 27.91 -12.37
N ILE A 155 9.91 28.41 -12.22
CA ILE A 155 9.56 29.83 -12.30
C ILE A 155 9.68 30.48 -10.92
N SER A 156 8.92 30.00 -9.93
CA SER A 156 8.96 30.51 -8.55
C SER A 156 8.23 29.57 -7.58
N MET A 157 8.76 29.44 -6.35
CA MET A 157 8.08 28.74 -5.25
C MET A 157 6.66 29.28 -4.96
N ALA A 158 6.43 30.59 -5.19
CA ALA A 158 5.12 31.19 -4.95
C ALA A 158 4.04 30.65 -5.88
N MET A 159 4.40 30.13 -7.06
CA MET A 159 3.47 29.59 -8.05
C MET A 159 2.87 28.24 -7.65
N ILE A 160 3.47 27.55 -6.68
CA ILE A 160 2.93 26.29 -6.16
C ILE A 160 1.61 26.54 -5.44
N TYR A 161 1.51 27.62 -4.65
CA TYR A 161 0.33 27.89 -3.82
C TYR A 161 -0.98 28.01 -4.61
N PRO A 162 -1.08 28.84 -5.67
CA PRO A 162 -2.32 28.94 -6.47
C PRO A 162 -2.73 27.60 -7.08
N PHE A 163 -1.77 26.80 -7.55
CA PHE A 163 -2.07 25.49 -8.12
C PHE A 163 -2.60 24.50 -7.09
N MET A 164 -1.95 24.41 -5.92
CA MET A 164 -2.42 23.53 -4.84
C MET A 164 -3.78 23.97 -4.29
N GLN A 165 -4.07 25.27 -4.28
CA GLN A 165 -5.37 25.80 -3.93
C GLN A 165 -6.45 25.35 -4.93
N SER A 166 -6.18 25.45 -6.24
CA SER A 166 -7.12 24.96 -7.27
C SER A 166 -7.37 23.44 -7.17
N LEU A 167 -6.35 22.65 -6.82
CA LEU A 167 -6.52 21.20 -6.57
C LEU A 167 -7.40 20.91 -5.37
N ARG A 168 -7.28 21.71 -4.30
CA ARG A 168 -8.07 21.54 -3.06
C ARG A 168 -9.54 21.92 -3.26
N GLU A 169 -9.81 22.91 -4.09
CA GLU A 169 -11.16 23.37 -4.42
C GLU A 169 -11.86 22.45 -5.43
N ALA A 170 -11.10 21.69 -6.21
CA ALA A 170 -11.64 20.74 -7.17
C ALA A 170 -12.12 19.44 -6.49
N PRO A 171 -13.23 18.85 -6.96
CA PRO A 171 -13.66 17.55 -6.46
C PRO A 171 -12.65 16.47 -6.88
N PHE A 172 -12.39 15.51 -6.00
CA PHE A 172 -11.62 14.34 -6.41
C PHE A 172 -12.39 13.53 -7.48
N PRO A 173 -11.76 13.15 -8.61
CA PRO A 173 -12.43 12.40 -9.67
C PRO A 173 -12.99 11.06 -9.17
N ALA A 174 -14.21 10.72 -9.60
CA ALA A 174 -14.72 9.35 -9.46
C ALA A 174 -13.92 8.38 -10.37
N PRO A 175 -13.90 7.06 -10.11
CA PRO A 175 -13.17 6.11 -10.95
C PRO A 175 -13.58 6.22 -12.42
N GLY A 176 -12.61 6.25 -13.34
CA GLY A 176 -12.80 6.43 -14.78
C GLY A 176 -13.06 7.88 -15.22
N ASN A 177 -13.26 8.82 -14.30
CA ASN A 177 -13.56 10.22 -14.63
C ASN A 177 -12.32 11.12 -14.61
N THR A 178 -12.42 12.25 -15.30
CA THR A 178 -11.36 13.26 -15.41
C THR A 178 -11.81 14.59 -14.84
N VAL A 179 -10.95 15.22 -14.05
CA VAL A 179 -11.10 16.58 -13.54
C VAL A 179 -10.11 17.49 -14.24
N LYS A 180 -10.58 18.67 -14.65
CA LYS A 180 -9.77 19.68 -15.35
C LYS A 180 -9.47 20.85 -14.42
N ILE A 181 -8.19 21.05 -14.11
CA ILE A 181 -7.71 22.13 -13.25
C ILE A 181 -7.19 23.25 -14.14
N LYS A 182 -7.77 24.45 -13.99
CA LYS A 182 -7.26 25.65 -14.63
C LYS A 182 -6.16 26.23 -13.76
N SER A 183 -4.99 26.47 -14.33
CA SER A 183 -3.86 27.05 -13.60
C SER A 183 -3.14 28.07 -14.46
N PHE A 184 -2.86 29.22 -13.87
CA PHE A 184 -2.15 30.30 -14.56
C PHE A 184 -0.63 30.14 -14.35
N ILE A 185 0.12 30.27 -15.45
CA ILE A 185 1.59 30.32 -15.45
C ILE A 185 2.01 31.64 -16.12
N PRO A 186 2.89 32.45 -15.49
CA PRO A 186 3.46 33.63 -16.11
C PRO A 186 4.06 33.29 -17.48
N ASP A 187 3.90 34.19 -18.46
CA ASP A 187 4.36 34.05 -19.86
C ASP A 187 3.67 32.94 -20.70
N SER A 188 3.10 31.90 -20.08
CA SER A 188 2.41 30.80 -20.76
C SER A 188 0.87 30.94 -20.77
N GLY A 189 0.31 31.76 -19.88
CA GLY A 189 -1.13 31.99 -19.77
C GLY A 189 -1.85 30.95 -18.91
N THR A 190 -3.16 30.74 -19.17
CA THR A 190 -3.97 29.75 -18.45
C THR A 190 -3.84 28.38 -19.12
N GLU A 191 -3.26 27.41 -18.42
CA GLU A 191 -3.20 26.02 -18.83
C GLU A 191 -4.33 25.20 -18.19
N ILE A 192 -4.74 24.13 -18.88
CA ILE A 192 -5.75 23.19 -18.38
C ILE A 192 -5.08 21.83 -18.14
N ILE A 193 -4.92 21.47 -16.88
CA ILE A 193 -4.33 20.19 -16.46
C ILE A 193 -5.46 19.18 -16.32
N SER A 194 -5.35 18.03 -16.99
CA SER A 194 -6.35 16.97 -16.94
C SER A 194 -5.87 15.84 -16.03
N LEU A 195 -6.58 15.63 -14.92
CA LEU A 195 -6.31 14.60 -13.92
C LEU A 195 -7.39 13.52 -14.01
N THR A 196 -7.01 12.36 -14.53
CA THR A 196 -7.90 11.20 -14.73
C THR A 196 -7.66 10.18 -13.63
N ARG A 197 -8.75 9.70 -13.02
CA ARG A 197 -8.70 8.56 -12.11
C ARG A 197 -8.91 7.26 -12.89
N PRO A 198 -8.08 6.22 -12.67
CA PRO A 198 -8.31 4.90 -13.27
C PRO A 198 -9.69 4.34 -12.91
N THR A 199 -10.22 3.43 -13.73
CA THR A 199 -11.50 2.76 -13.47
C THR A 199 -11.41 1.80 -12.29
N ASP A 200 -10.26 1.16 -12.11
CA ASP A 200 -10.00 0.16 -11.06
C ASP A 200 -9.33 0.80 -9.84
N SER A 201 -10.16 1.16 -8.85
CA SER A 201 -9.75 1.91 -7.65
C SER A 201 -8.71 1.23 -6.75
N TRP A 202 -8.54 -0.09 -6.89
CA TRP A 202 -7.65 -0.91 -6.08
C TRP A 202 -6.24 -1.07 -6.68
N LEU A 203 -6.06 -0.71 -7.96
CA LEU A 203 -4.79 -0.79 -8.68
C LEU A 203 -4.08 0.57 -8.80
N GLU A 204 -4.63 1.60 -8.18
CA GLU A 204 -4.23 2.99 -8.36
C GLU A 204 -2.79 3.32 -7.86
N HIS A 205 -2.09 2.37 -7.22
CA HIS A 205 -0.74 2.52 -6.60
C HIS A 205 0.32 1.61 -7.16
N VAL A 206 -0.08 0.64 -7.96
CA VAL A 206 0.75 -0.52 -8.21
C VAL A 206 1.41 -0.40 -9.56
N ASP A 207 2.69 -0.73 -9.58
CA ASP A 207 3.42 -1.00 -10.80
C ASP A 207 3.99 -2.41 -10.70
N PHE A 208 3.31 -3.37 -11.33
CA PHE A 208 3.80 -4.75 -11.38
C PHE A 208 5.04 -4.92 -12.26
N ARG A 209 5.41 -3.95 -13.11
CA ARG A 209 6.65 -4.03 -13.90
C ARG A 209 7.86 -4.06 -12.98
N THR A 210 7.84 -3.25 -11.92
CA THR A 210 8.91 -3.25 -10.92
C THR A 210 8.98 -4.59 -10.19
N LEU A 211 7.85 -5.20 -9.86
CA LEU A 211 7.80 -6.54 -9.26
C LEU A 211 8.49 -7.58 -10.15
N PHE A 212 8.11 -7.67 -11.43
CA PHE A 212 8.64 -8.67 -12.36
C PHE A 212 10.02 -8.33 -12.94
N ARG A 213 10.45 -7.07 -12.86
CA ARG A 213 11.86 -6.70 -13.04
C ARG A 213 12.72 -7.27 -11.91
N CYS A 214 12.20 -7.25 -10.69
CA CYS A 214 12.94 -7.68 -9.52
C CYS A 214 12.82 -9.18 -9.25
N LEU A 215 11.71 -9.85 -9.55
CA LEU A 215 11.46 -11.24 -9.13
C LEU A 215 10.91 -12.08 -10.30
N SER A 216 11.31 -13.35 -10.37
CA SER A 216 10.69 -14.32 -11.28
C SER A 216 9.28 -14.71 -10.83
N ASP A 217 8.50 -15.35 -11.71
CA ASP A 217 7.15 -15.82 -11.37
C ASP A 217 7.13 -16.79 -10.19
N GLU A 218 8.12 -17.68 -10.13
CA GLU A 218 8.28 -18.63 -9.03
C GLU A 218 8.65 -17.92 -7.71
N GLU A 219 9.50 -16.89 -7.77
CA GLU A 219 9.89 -16.08 -6.61
C GLU A 219 8.71 -15.25 -6.09
N VAL A 220 7.92 -14.64 -6.99
CA VAL A 220 6.68 -13.94 -6.66
C VAL A 220 5.71 -14.87 -5.94
N LEU A 221 5.61 -16.14 -6.35
CA LEU A 221 4.76 -17.12 -5.66
C LEU A 221 5.27 -17.50 -4.27
N GLN A 222 6.59 -17.56 -4.05
CA GLN A 222 7.14 -17.79 -2.72
C GLN A 222 6.88 -16.60 -1.80
N VAL A 223 7.03 -15.37 -2.30
CA VAL A 223 6.66 -14.16 -1.58
C VAL A 223 5.16 -14.16 -1.27
N PHE A 224 4.31 -14.40 -2.26
CA PHE A 224 2.86 -14.50 -2.08
C PHE A 224 2.48 -15.57 -1.04
N ALA A 225 3.14 -16.73 -1.05
CA ALA A 225 2.90 -17.81 -0.09
C ALA A 225 3.23 -17.39 1.35
N ALA A 226 4.29 -16.62 1.55
CA ALA A 226 4.64 -16.05 2.84
C ALA A 226 3.66 -14.94 3.26
N THR A 227 3.29 -14.06 2.33
CA THR A 227 2.36 -12.95 2.59
C THR A 227 0.97 -13.46 2.93
N VAL A 228 0.45 -14.47 2.20
CA VAL A 228 -0.89 -15.01 2.43
C VAL A 228 -1.00 -15.77 3.75
N LEU A 229 0.11 -16.12 4.40
CA LEU A 229 0.14 -16.69 5.74
C LEU A 229 0.59 -15.70 6.82
N GLU A 230 0.58 -14.40 6.50
CA GLU A 230 0.96 -13.33 7.44
C GLU A 230 2.33 -13.57 8.08
N ARG A 231 3.37 -13.78 7.26
CA ARG A 231 4.74 -13.89 7.76
C ARG A 231 5.40 -12.54 8.00
N ARG A 232 6.54 -12.57 8.68
CA ARG A 232 7.49 -11.45 8.76
C ARG A 232 8.31 -11.42 7.48
N ILE A 233 8.12 -10.40 6.66
CA ILE A 233 8.77 -10.27 5.35
C ILE A 233 9.49 -8.93 5.28
N ILE A 234 10.77 -8.98 4.90
CA ILE A 234 11.61 -7.81 4.66
C ILE A 234 12.02 -7.81 3.19
N PHE A 235 11.73 -6.72 2.49
CA PHE A 235 12.24 -6.44 1.16
C PHE A 235 13.43 -5.49 1.28
N ILE A 236 14.49 -5.76 0.52
CA ILE A 236 15.75 -5.03 0.59
C ILE A 236 16.10 -4.54 -0.80
N ALA A 237 16.41 -3.25 -0.97
CA ALA A 237 16.86 -2.68 -2.25
C ALA A 237 17.70 -1.43 -2.03
N GLU A 238 18.48 -1.00 -3.04
CA GLU A 238 19.10 0.34 -3.01
C GLU A 238 18.06 1.45 -3.20
N GLU A 239 17.20 1.31 -4.22
CA GLU A 239 16.24 2.33 -4.62
C GLU A 239 14.95 2.28 -3.79
N LEU A 240 14.51 3.44 -3.29
CA LEU A 240 13.28 3.55 -2.50
C LEU A 240 12.02 3.34 -3.34
N GLY A 241 12.08 3.77 -4.61
CA GLY A 241 11.02 3.51 -5.58
C GLY A 241 10.73 2.01 -5.71
N THR A 242 11.80 1.20 -5.86
CA THR A 242 11.70 -0.27 -5.94
C THR A 242 11.05 -0.88 -4.70
N LEU A 243 11.51 -0.51 -3.50
CA LEU A 243 10.94 -0.99 -2.23
C LEU A 243 9.43 -0.71 -2.14
N SER A 244 9.05 0.54 -2.38
CA SER A 244 7.65 0.96 -2.27
C SER A 244 6.75 0.27 -3.29
N GLN A 245 7.15 0.24 -4.57
CA GLN A 245 6.37 -0.39 -5.64
C GLN A 245 6.19 -1.89 -5.42
N VAL A 246 7.25 -2.63 -5.04
CA VAL A 246 7.15 -4.08 -4.79
C VAL A 246 6.24 -4.39 -3.62
N ILE A 247 6.34 -3.65 -2.51
CA ILE A 247 5.49 -3.88 -1.32
C ILE A 247 4.02 -3.59 -1.63
N HIS A 248 3.73 -2.52 -2.37
CA HIS A 248 2.36 -2.23 -2.82
C HIS A 248 1.84 -3.32 -3.78
N ALA A 249 2.67 -3.78 -4.73
CA ALA A 249 2.31 -4.85 -5.65
C ALA A 249 1.96 -6.15 -4.90
N VAL A 250 2.82 -6.59 -3.98
CA VAL A 250 2.61 -7.78 -3.15
C VAL A 250 1.33 -7.66 -2.30
N SER A 251 1.04 -6.47 -1.77
CA SER A 251 -0.18 -6.23 -1.00
C SER A 251 -1.45 -6.40 -1.84
N VAL A 252 -1.42 -6.00 -3.11
CA VAL A 252 -2.55 -6.14 -4.05
C VAL A 252 -2.78 -7.60 -4.46
N LEU A 253 -1.74 -8.44 -4.49
CA LEU A 253 -1.90 -9.88 -4.76
C LEU A 253 -2.82 -10.59 -3.75
N LEU A 254 -3.05 -10.00 -2.58
CA LEU A 254 -3.95 -10.55 -1.55
C LEU A 254 -5.44 -10.34 -1.85
N HIS A 255 -5.80 -9.51 -2.84
CA HIS A 255 -7.19 -9.19 -3.14
C HIS A 255 -8.04 -10.47 -3.33
N PRO A 256 -9.19 -10.61 -2.63
CA PRO A 256 -9.97 -9.56 -1.94
C PRO A 256 -9.55 -9.25 -0.49
N PHE A 257 -8.58 -9.96 0.05
CA PHE A 257 -8.11 -9.77 1.42
C PHE A 257 -7.17 -8.57 1.50
N ILE A 258 -7.17 -7.91 2.65
CA ILE A 258 -6.33 -6.75 2.93
C ILE A 258 -5.34 -7.13 4.02
N TRP A 259 -4.06 -6.82 3.83
CA TRP A 259 -3.03 -6.99 4.85
C TRP A 259 -3.37 -6.18 6.11
N GLN A 260 -3.43 -6.83 7.27
CA GLN A 260 -3.89 -6.21 8.53
C GLN A 260 -2.78 -5.79 9.48
N HIS A 261 -1.56 -6.27 9.25
CA HIS A 261 -0.45 -6.03 10.18
C HIS A 261 0.37 -4.80 9.80
N THR A 262 1.51 -4.63 10.49
CA THR A 262 2.45 -3.55 10.22
C THR A 262 2.90 -3.59 8.77
N LEU A 263 2.81 -2.45 8.08
CA LEU A 263 3.30 -2.27 6.72
C LEU A 263 4.06 -0.95 6.68
N ILE A 264 5.37 -1.03 6.50
CA ILE A 264 6.25 0.14 6.36
C ILE A 264 7.05 -0.07 5.08
N SER A 265 6.58 0.52 3.98
CA SER A 265 7.20 0.29 2.67
C SER A 265 8.64 0.81 2.57
N ILE A 266 9.01 1.76 3.44
CA ILE A 266 10.37 2.28 3.59
C ILE A 266 10.60 2.56 5.07
N VAL A 267 11.44 1.77 5.72
CA VAL A 267 11.80 1.90 7.14
C VAL A 267 12.90 2.95 7.28
N PRO A 268 12.65 4.07 7.98
CA PRO A 268 13.70 5.02 8.35
C PRO A 268 14.73 4.37 9.28
N GLU A 269 15.98 4.80 9.19
CA GLU A 269 17.09 4.32 10.03
C GLU A 269 16.75 4.36 11.53
N ILE A 270 16.14 5.46 11.99
CA ILE A 270 15.75 5.63 13.40
C ILE A 270 14.66 4.64 13.86
N LEU A 271 13.98 3.97 12.93
CA LEU A 271 12.94 2.97 13.18
C LEU A 271 13.40 1.54 12.84
N ILE A 272 14.69 1.31 12.57
CA ILE A 272 15.18 0.01 12.10
C ILE A 272 14.82 -1.13 13.05
N ASP A 273 14.82 -0.88 14.36
CA ASP A 273 14.46 -1.84 15.41
C ASP A 273 13.04 -2.44 15.27
N VAL A 274 12.17 -1.87 14.44
CA VAL A 274 10.85 -2.43 14.14
C VAL A 274 10.92 -3.87 13.61
N VAL A 275 12.05 -4.27 13.00
CA VAL A 275 12.26 -5.65 12.54
C VAL A 275 12.22 -6.68 13.66
N MET A 276 12.48 -6.26 14.91
CA MET A 276 12.41 -7.10 16.12
C MET A 276 10.96 -7.40 16.56
N ALA A 277 9.95 -6.83 15.90
CA ALA A 277 8.57 -7.08 16.25
C ALA A 277 8.22 -8.58 16.10
N PRO A 278 7.54 -9.18 17.10
CA PRO A 278 7.18 -10.60 17.04
C PRO A 278 5.95 -10.85 16.17
N THR A 279 5.22 -9.80 15.80
CA THR A 279 4.03 -9.86 14.95
C THR A 279 4.40 -9.87 13.48
N PRO A 280 3.52 -10.35 12.59
CA PRO A 280 3.72 -10.24 11.15
C PRO A 280 3.98 -8.79 10.71
N TYR A 281 4.74 -8.64 9.63
CA TYR A 281 4.99 -7.33 9.02
C TYR A 281 5.42 -7.45 7.56
N LEU A 282 5.20 -6.38 6.81
CA LEU A 282 5.82 -6.12 5.51
C LEU A 282 6.69 -4.88 5.64
N LEU A 283 8.01 -5.05 5.53
CA LEU A 283 8.97 -3.96 5.70
C LEU A 283 9.82 -3.81 4.44
N GLY A 284 10.07 -2.56 4.02
CA GLY A 284 11.06 -2.24 3.00
C GLY A 284 12.26 -1.56 3.65
N VAL A 285 13.44 -2.10 3.45
CA VAL A 285 14.67 -1.66 4.12
C VAL A 285 15.74 -1.35 3.07
N GLN A 286 16.45 -0.24 3.23
CA GLN A 286 17.55 0.10 2.32
C GLN A 286 18.69 -0.91 2.44
N LYS A 287 19.29 -1.26 1.31
CA LYS A 287 20.37 -2.26 1.19
C LYS A 287 21.50 -2.11 2.22
N ARG A 288 21.87 -0.87 2.54
CA ARG A 288 22.91 -0.56 3.53
C ARG A 288 22.63 -1.07 4.95
N PHE A 289 21.38 -1.38 5.26
CA PHE A 289 20.95 -1.94 6.55
C PHE A 289 20.67 -3.44 6.48
N ALA A 290 20.95 -4.11 5.36
CA ALA A 290 20.63 -5.53 5.16
C ALA A 290 21.19 -6.42 6.28
N ASP A 291 22.49 -6.28 6.58
CA ASP A 291 23.16 -7.09 7.60
C ASP A 291 22.53 -6.92 8.99
N GLN A 292 22.01 -5.73 9.30
CA GLN A 292 21.37 -5.46 10.60
C GLN A 292 20.00 -6.13 10.75
N VAL A 293 19.34 -6.47 9.64
CA VAL A 293 17.94 -6.94 9.66
C VAL A 293 17.78 -8.42 9.30
N THR A 294 18.81 -9.06 8.74
CA THR A 294 18.74 -10.44 8.25
C THR A 294 19.03 -11.51 9.31
N ASP A 295 19.56 -11.13 10.46
CA ASP A 295 20.04 -12.05 11.49
C ASP A 295 18.91 -12.75 12.30
N GLN A 296 17.67 -12.30 12.17
CA GLN A 296 16.56 -12.85 12.95
C GLN A 296 15.98 -14.16 12.42
N GLY A 297 15.68 -15.09 13.34
CA GLY A 297 14.99 -16.35 13.04
C GLY A 297 13.52 -16.15 12.65
N ASP A 298 13.03 -17.00 11.75
CA ASP A 298 11.65 -17.07 11.24
C ASP A 298 11.13 -15.81 10.52
N LEU A 299 11.90 -15.31 9.54
CA LEU A 299 11.47 -14.28 8.59
C LEU A 299 11.89 -14.63 7.16
N LEU A 300 11.21 -14.03 6.18
CA LEU A 300 11.59 -14.05 4.77
C LEU A 300 12.29 -12.74 4.42
N ALA A 301 13.56 -12.79 4.03
CA ALA A 301 14.31 -11.63 3.56
C ALA A 301 14.55 -11.73 2.06
N VAL A 302 14.01 -10.77 1.31
CA VAL A 302 14.00 -10.75 -0.16
C VAL A 302 14.86 -9.58 -0.64
N ASP A 303 15.94 -9.89 -1.34
CA ASP A 303 16.80 -8.93 -2.00
C ASP A 303 16.26 -8.60 -3.38
N LEU A 304 15.97 -7.32 -3.61
CA LEU A 304 15.43 -6.76 -4.84
C LEU A 304 16.49 -5.97 -5.62
N SER A 305 17.70 -5.82 -5.08
CA SER A 305 18.81 -5.12 -5.73
C SER A 305 19.18 -5.75 -7.07
N GLU A 306 19.59 -4.91 -8.02
CA GLU A 306 20.19 -5.35 -9.27
C GLU A 306 21.56 -6.00 -9.00
N GLY A 307 21.89 -7.09 -9.70
CA GLY A 307 23.18 -7.78 -9.52
C GLY A 307 23.35 -8.55 -8.20
N ARG A 308 22.27 -8.75 -7.43
CA ARG A 308 22.27 -9.60 -6.23
C ARG A 308 22.78 -11.02 -6.51
N THR A 309 23.44 -11.62 -5.51
CA THR A 309 23.94 -13.01 -5.61
C THR A 309 22.83 -14.04 -5.40
N GLN A 310 21.86 -13.74 -4.55
CA GLN A 310 20.69 -14.57 -4.28
C GLN A 310 19.47 -13.70 -3.97
N THR A 311 18.29 -14.11 -4.44
CA THR A 311 17.04 -13.39 -4.18
C THR A 311 16.59 -13.52 -2.73
N PHE A 312 16.69 -14.70 -2.14
CA PHE A 312 16.29 -14.92 -0.75
C PHE A 312 17.54 -14.99 0.13
N ILE A 313 17.79 -13.91 0.86
CA ILE A 313 18.88 -13.88 1.85
C ILE A 313 18.52 -14.81 3.02
N ARG A 314 17.22 -14.88 3.36
CA ARG A 314 16.70 -15.77 4.39
C ARG A 314 15.33 -16.30 4.03
N GLN A 315 15.10 -17.57 4.35
CA GLN A 315 13.83 -18.28 4.15
C GLN A 315 13.47 -19.07 5.41
N VAL A 316 12.18 -19.34 5.60
CA VAL A 316 11.71 -20.25 6.66
C VAL A 316 11.83 -21.71 6.21
N GLY A 317 11.81 -21.98 4.91
CA GLY A 317 12.13 -23.27 4.29
C GLY A 317 10.92 -24.06 3.80
N ASP A 318 9.69 -23.65 4.14
CA ASP A 318 8.46 -24.31 3.70
C ASP A 318 7.68 -23.53 2.62
N GLU A 319 8.19 -22.39 2.14
CA GLU A 319 7.53 -21.48 1.20
C GLU A 319 6.99 -22.20 -0.04
N ASN A 320 7.78 -23.13 -0.59
CA ASN A 320 7.40 -23.91 -1.77
C ASN A 320 6.26 -24.91 -1.54
N SER A 321 5.94 -25.23 -0.28
CA SER A 321 4.97 -26.25 0.12
C SER A 321 3.66 -25.68 0.69
N ILE A 322 3.60 -24.36 0.91
CA ILE A 322 2.44 -23.68 1.48
C ILE A 322 1.24 -23.76 0.52
N LEU A 323 1.46 -23.39 -0.75
CA LEU A 323 0.40 -23.33 -1.76
C LEU A 323 0.09 -24.71 -2.32
N PRO A 324 -1.19 -25.05 -2.57
CA PRO A 324 -1.54 -26.29 -3.26
C PRO A 324 -0.95 -26.33 -4.67
N HIS A 325 -0.19 -27.39 -4.99
CA HIS A 325 0.56 -27.54 -6.26
C HIS A 325 -0.24 -27.16 -7.51
N LYS A 326 -1.44 -27.74 -7.67
CA LYS A 326 -2.31 -27.46 -8.82
C LYS A 326 -2.68 -25.98 -8.95
N LEU A 327 -2.95 -25.30 -7.84
CA LEU A 327 -3.30 -23.87 -7.86
C LEU A 327 -2.05 -23.01 -8.11
N LYS A 328 -0.89 -23.44 -7.60
CA LYS A 328 0.41 -22.81 -7.92
C LYS A 328 0.68 -22.85 -9.42
N GLU A 329 0.50 -24.01 -10.05
CA GLU A 329 0.69 -24.18 -11.51
C GLU A 329 -0.29 -23.34 -12.33
N GLU A 330 -1.55 -23.25 -11.92
CA GLU A 330 -2.55 -22.40 -12.59
C GLU A 330 -2.14 -20.91 -12.56
N ILE A 331 -1.63 -20.42 -11.41
CA ILE A 331 -1.12 -19.05 -11.32
C ILE A 331 0.10 -18.89 -12.24
N LEU A 332 1.08 -19.79 -12.18
CA LEU A 332 2.26 -19.75 -13.06
C LEU A 332 1.89 -19.73 -14.54
N GLN A 333 0.91 -20.54 -14.96
CA GLN A 333 0.43 -20.57 -16.34
C GLN A 333 -0.21 -19.23 -16.72
N ALA A 334 -1.08 -18.67 -15.87
CA ALA A 334 -1.70 -17.37 -16.13
C ALA A 334 -0.68 -16.23 -16.20
N LEU A 335 0.33 -16.25 -15.33
CA LEU A 335 1.45 -15.31 -15.32
C LEU A 335 2.29 -15.43 -16.60
N LYS A 336 2.61 -16.64 -17.06
CA LYS A 336 3.36 -16.86 -18.33
C LYS A 336 2.64 -16.34 -19.57
N MET A 337 1.31 -16.20 -19.52
CA MET A 337 0.51 -15.66 -20.63
C MET A 337 0.55 -14.12 -20.73
N ARG A 338 1.19 -13.42 -19.79
CA ARG A 338 1.37 -11.96 -19.86
C ARG A 338 2.21 -11.60 -21.08
N ASN A 339 1.78 -10.56 -21.79
CA ASN A 339 2.57 -10.01 -22.88
C ASN A 339 3.77 -9.22 -22.32
N GLU A 340 4.99 -9.55 -22.74
CA GLU A 340 6.22 -8.83 -22.35
C GLU A 340 6.20 -7.36 -22.79
N THR A 341 5.45 -7.02 -23.85
CA THR A 341 5.26 -5.64 -24.31
C THR A 341 4.00 -4.98 -23.76
N ALA A 342 3.33 -5.59 -22.77
CA ALA A 342 2.10 -5.06 -22.19
C ALA A 342 2.30 -3.65 -21.61
N THR A 343 1.27 -2.82 -21.77
CA THR A 343 1.18 -1.54 -21.10
C THR A 343 1.10 -1.72 -19.58
N LEU A 344 1.37 -0.65 -18.83
CA LEU A 344 1.29 -0.68 -17.37
C LEU A 344 -0.13 -1.05 -16.90
N ASP A 345 -1.14 -0.47 -17.54
CA ASP A 345 -2.54 -0.71 -17.22
C ASP A 345 -2.95 -2.17 -17.47
N GLU A 346 -2.50 -2.76 -18.59
CA GLU A 346 -2.74 -4.18 -18.89
C GLU A 346 -2.10 -5.11 -17.85
N LEU A 347 -0.84 -4.86 -17.46
CA LEU A 347 -0.17 -5.65 -16.44
C LEU A 347 -0.87 -5.53 -15.09
N ASN A 348 -1.28 -4.31 -14.74
CA ASN A 348 -2.01 -4.03 -13.52
C ASN A 348 -3.35 -4.77 -13.45
N GLN A 349 -3.98 -5.06 -14.58
CA GLN A 349 -5.18 -5.89 -14.63
C GLN A 349 -4.86 -7.39 -14.63
N VAL A 350 -3.95 -7.86 -15.50
CA VAL A 350 -3.71 -9.30 -15.72
C VAL A 350 -3.10 -9.98 -14.51
N VAL A 351 -2.18 -9.31 -13.81
CA VAL A 351 -1.44 -9.93 -12.70
C VAL A 351 -2.39 -10.28 -11.54
N PRO A 352 -3.16 -9.35 -10.97
CA PRO A 352 -4.15 -9.71 -9.95
C PRO A 352 -5.21 -10.72 -10.41
N GLU A 353 -5.66 -10.64 -11.67
CA GLU A 353 -6.60 -11.60 -12.24
C GLU A 353 -6.03 -13.03 -12.29
N ALA A 354 -4.70 -13.20 -12.35
CA ALA A 354 -4.06 -14.50 -12.25
C ALA A 354 -4.14 -15.10 -10.82
N PHE A 355 -4.13 -14.26 -9.78
CA PHE A 355 -4.21 -14.70 -8.38
C PHE A 355 -5.65 -14.86 -7.89
N LEU A 356 -6.60 -14.10 -8.41
CA LEU A 356 -7.99 -14.13 -7.94
C LEU A 356 -8.65 -15.54 -7.95
N PRO A 357 -8.44 -16.40 -8.98
CA PRO A 357 -8.94 -17.77 -8.98
C PRO A 357 -8.46 -18.62 -7.81
N PHE A 358 -7.27 -18.34 -7.26
CA PHE A 358 -6.77 -19.01 -6.07
C PHE A 358 -7.70 -18.80 -4.88
N PHE A 359 -8.10 -17.55 -4.61
CA PHE A 359 -9.03 -17.24 -3.52
C PHE A 359 -10.43 -17.77 -3.82
N VAL A 360 -10.93 -17.64 -5.04
CA VAL A 360 -12.25 -18.20 -5.41
C VAL A 360 -12.30 -19.71 -5.17
N LYS A 361 -11.25 -20.45 -5.54
CA LYS A 361 -11.19 -21.91 -5.37
C LYS A 361 -10.89 -22.36 -3.95
N THR A 362 -10.16 -21.58 -3.16
CA THR A 362 -9.78 -21.96 -1.79
C THR A 362 -10.79 -21.52 -0.75
N VAL A 363 -11.41 -20.34 -0.92
CA VAL A 363 -12.27 -19.73 0.08
C VAL A 363 -13.64 -19.29 -0.44
N GLY A 364 -13.88 -19.25 -1.75
CA GLY A 364 -15.14 -18.75 -2.34
C GLY A 364 -16.42 -19.49 -1.95
N HIS A 365 -16.33 -20.63 -1.26
CA HIS A 365 -17.46 -21.35 -0.68
C HIS A 365 -17.85 -20.86 0.72
N PHE A 366 -17.19 -19.84 1.29
CA PHE A 366 -17.40 -19.33 2.65
C PHE A 366 -18.87 -19.09 3.00
N ALA A 367 -19.65 -18.52 2.08
CA ALA A 367 -21.04 -18.15 2.30
C ALA A 367 -21.93 -19.36 2.68
N LYS A 368 -21.60 -20.55 2.19
CA LYS A 368 -22.32 -21.80 2.54
C LYS A 368 -22.07 -22.27 3.97
N HIS A 369 -21.06 -21.70 4.62
CA HIS A 369 -20.63 -22.05 5.97
C HIS A 369 -20.97 -20.96 6.98
N ILE A 370 -21.83 -20.00 6.62
CA ILE A 370 -22.35 -18.99 7.54
C ILE A 370 -23.79 -19.34 7.86
N THR A 371 -24.08 -19.60 9.13
CA THR A 371 -25.43 -19.86 9.63
C THR A 371 -26.02 -18.62 10.28
N ARG A 372 -27.28 -18.31 9.97
CA ARG A 372 -28.05 -17.22 10.59
C ARG A 372 -29.24 -17.81 11.34
N THR A 373 -29.26 -17.69 12.65
CA THR A 373 -30.31 -18.21 13.55
C THR A 373 -31.49 -17.23 13.68
N GLY A 374 -32.00 -16.73 12.55
CA GLY A 374 -33.16 -15.82 12.47
C GLY A 374 -32.94 -14.64 11.52
N GLN A 375 -34.00 -13.88 11.20
CA GLN A 375 -33.95 -12.77 10.23
C GLN A 375 -33.10 -11.56 10.68
N ASN A 376 -32.77 -11.47 11.98
CA ASN A 376 -32.08 -10.33 12.61
C ASN A 376 -30.84 -10.72 13.44
N GLN A 377 -30.30 -11.94 13.29
CA GLN A 377 -29.10 -12.36 14.00
C GLN A 377 -27.85 -12.30 13.12
N GLU A 378 -26.72 -12.02 13.74
CA GLU A 378 -25.39 -12.08 13.12
C GLU A 378 -25.14 -13.47 12.53
N GLY A 379 -24.42 -13.50 11.41
CA GLY A 379 -23.94 -14.75 10.86
C GLY A 379 -22.95 -15.42 11.81
N HIS A 380 -22.94 -16.74 11.85
CA HIS A 380 -21.91 -17.52 12.54
C HIS A 380 -21.18 -18.45 11.57
N PHE A 381 -19.88 -18.24 11.43
CA PHE A 381 -19.01 -18.95 10.51
C PHE A 381 -18.53 -20.28 11.07
N GLN A 382 -18.82 -21.35 10.33
CA GLN A 382 -18.50 -22.71 10.71
C GLN A 382 -17.13 -23.13 10.19
N LYS A 383 -16.07 -22.65 10.86
CA LYS A 383 -14.66 -22.94 10.50
C LYS A 383 -14.36 -24.42 10.24
N ARG A 384 -14.90 -25.33 11.06
CA ARG A 384 -14.67 -26.77 10.94
C ARG A 384 -15.28 -27.36 9.65
N THR A 385 -16.51 -26.99 9.30
CA THR A 385 -17.19 -27.50 8.11
C THR A 385 -16.59 -26.89 6.85
N PHE A 386 -16.25 -25.60 6.90
CA PHE A 386 -15.55 -24.88 5.82
C PHE A 386 -14.22 -25.56 5.44
N CYS A 387 -13.39 -25.90 6.43
CA CYS A 387 -12.12 -26.57 6.16
C CYS A 387 -12.30 -28.00 5.61
N LYS A 388 -13.36 -28.70 6.04
CA LYS A 388 -13.63 -30.09 5.60
C LYS A 388 -14.20 -30.18 4.18
N ALA A 389 -14.76 -29.09 3.64
CA ALA A 389 -15.39 -29.04 2.33
C ALA A 389 -14.42 -29.33 1.17
N HIS A 390 -13.11 -29.14 1.36
CA HIS A 390 -12.09 -29.43 0.34
C HIS A 390 -11.69 -30.90 0.33
N GLU A 391 -11.86 -31.58 -0.80
CA GLU A 391 -11.43 -32.97 -1.00
C GLU A 391 -9.90 -33.11 -1.05
N SER A 392 -9.22 -32.16 -1.70
CA SER A 392 -7.77 -32.14 -1.83
C SER A 392 -7.09 -31.95 -0.47
N LYS A 393 -6.20 -32.88 -0.10
CA LYS A 393 -5.40 -32.82 1.13
C LYS A 393 -4.49 -31.58 1.18
N SER A 394 -3.90 -31.18 0.06
CA SER A 394 -3.01 -30.00 -0.02
C SER A 394 -3.81 -28.70 0.16
N THR A 395 -4.94 -28.56 -0.54
CA THR A 395 -5.85 -27.43 -0.38
C THR A 395 -6.39 -27.33 1.03
N ARG A 396 -6.79 -28.47 1.63
CA ARG A 396 -7.24 -28.52 3.02
C ARG A 396 -6.15 -28.08 4.00
N ARG A 397 -4.89 -28.47 3.77
CA ARG A 397 -3.74 -28.05 4.60
C ARG A 397 -3.53 -26.54 4.52
N PHE A 398 -3.54 -25.98 3.31
CA PHE A 398 -3.44 -24.54 3.11
C PHE A 398 -4.58 -23.80 3.81
N VAL A 399 -5.82 -24.16 3.52
CA VAL A 399 -7.00 -23.48 4.06
C VAL A 399 -7.00 -23.51 5.58
N LYS A 400 -6.63 -24.64 6.20
CA LYS A 400 -6.48 -24.73 7.67
C LYS A 400 -5.48 -23.72 8.26
N LYS A 401 -4.39 -23.40 7.55
CA LYS A 401 -3.45 -22.35 7.97
C LYS A 401 -4.03 -20.96 7.70
N PHE A 402 -4.63 -20.77 6.53
CA PHE A 402 -5.16 -19.48 6.09
C PHE A 402 -6.31 -18.96 6.98
N VAL A 403 -7.20 -19.83 7.46
CA VAL A 403 -8.30 -19.44 8.37
C VAL A 403 -7.84 -19.03 9.78
N GLU A 404 -6.55 -19.12 10.08
CA GLU A 404 -5.95 -18.60 11.32
C GLU A 404 -5.38 -17.19 11.15
N THR A 405 -5.39 -16.64 9.92
CA THR A 405 -4.86 -15.31 9.62
C THR A 405 -5.83 -14.21 10.04
N GLN A 406 -5.30 -13.06 10.45
CA GLN A 406 -6.08 -11.88 10.83
C GLN A 406 -6.89 -11.33 9.67
N MET A 407 -6.33 -11.33 8.45
CA MET A 407 -7.04 -10.87 7.26
C MET A 407 -8.27 -11.73 6.94
N PHE A 408 -8.21 -13.05 7.14
CA PHE A 408 -9.36 -13.91 6.94
C PHE A 408 -10.42 -13.70 8.03
N ASP A 409 -9.98 -13.57 9.28
CA ASP A 409 -10.86 -13.29 10.42
C ASP A 409 -11.67 -12.01 10.22
N LEU A 410 -11.02 -10.88 9.88
CA LEU A 410 -11.73 -9.63 9.62
C LEU A 410 -12.66 -9.70 8.40
N PHE A 411 -12.24 -10.36 7.32
CA PHE A 411 -13.09 -10.60 6.16
C PHE A 411 -14.37 -11.34 6.56
N ILE A 412 -14.27 -12.40 7.37
CA ILE A 412 -15.45 -13.15 7.81
C ILE A 412 -16.31 -12.35 8.79
N GLN A 413 -15.72 -11.65 9.76
CA GLN A 413 -16.47 -10.81 10.71
C GLN A 413 -17.33 -9.78 9.97
N GLU A 414 -16.79 -9.19 8.91
CA GLU A 414 -17.53 -8.25 8.07
C GLU A 414 -18.72 -8.92 7.36
N VAL A 415 -18.54 -10.13 6.84
CA VAL A 415 -19.62 -10.92 6.21
C VAL A 415 -20.65 -11.38 7.23
N GLU A 416 -20.25 -11.66 8.47
CA GLU A 416 -21.14 -12.03 9.57
C GLU A 416 -22.02 -10.87 10.02
N GLN A 417 -21.44 -9.67 10.11
CA GLN A 417 -22.12 -8.42 10.49
C GLN A 417 -22.95 -7.82 9.35
N SER A 418 -22.48 -7.95 8.11
CA SER A 418 -23.10 -7.29 6.96
C SER A 418 -23.99 -8.22 6.15
N LYS A 419 -25.10 -7.69 5.60
CA LYS A 419 -25.75 -8.34 4.44
C LYS A 419 -24.97 -8.10 3.14
N VAL A 420 -24.04 -7.15 3.11
CA VAL A 420 -23.20 -6.72 1.96
C VAL A 420 -21.82 -6.26 2.46
N CYS A 421 -20.73 -6.84 1.94
CA CYS A 421 -19.33 -6.47 2.27
C CYS A 421 -19.02 -5.02 1.85
N PHE A 422 -18.62 -4.14 2.78
CA PHE A 422 -18.40 -2.70 2.60
C PHE A 422 -16.92 -2.26 2.48
N PHE A 423 -15.94 -3.10 2.85
CA PHE A 423 -14.50 -2.77 2.76
C PHE A 423 -13.85 -3.16 1.43
N LEU A 424 -14.57 -3.85 0.55
CA LEU A 424 -14.10 -4.03 -0.82
C LEU A 424 -14.21 -2.68 -1.54
N SER A 425 -13.12 -2.23 -2.18
CA SER A 425 -13.13 -1.06 -3.08
C SER A 425 -14.15 -1.19 -4.23
N PHE A 426 -14.77 -2.37 -4.36
CA PHE A 426 -16.00 -2.67 -5.08
C PHE A 426 -16.85 -3.69 -4.28
N PRO A 427 -17.89 -3.25 -3.55
CA PRO A 427 -18.84 -4.17 -2.91
C PRO A 427 -19.36 -5.18 -3.92
N GLY A 428 -19.15 -6.48 -3.70
CA GLY A 428 -19.67 -7.52 -4.57
C GLY A 428 -18.75 -7.97 -5.71
N PHE A 429 -17.57 -7.38 -5.94
CA PHE A 429 -16.68 -7.85 -7.02
C PHE A 429 -16.22 -9.30 -6.79
N PHE A 430 -15.79 -9.61 -5.58
CA PHE A 430 -15.37 -10.97 -5.24
C PHE A 430 -16.55 -11.95 -5.31
N GLU A 431 -17.71 -11.57 -4.82
CA GLU A 431 -18.96 -12.33 -4.90
C GLU A 431 -19.41 -12.55 -6.34
N GLN A 432 -19.27 -11.53 -7.21
CA GLN A 432 -19.51 -11.63 -8.64
C GLN A 432 -18.56 -12.65 -9.27
N LYS A 433 -17.27 -12.61 -8.94
CA LYS A 433 -16.27 -13.55 -9.46
C LYS A 433 -16.51 -14.98 -8.97
N ILE A 434 -16.98 -15.14 -7.73
CA ILE A 434 -17.47 -16.42 -7.19
C ILE A 434 -18.69 -16.90 -8.00
N ALA A 435 -19.66 -16.03 -8.28
CA ALA A 435 -20.85 -16.37 -9.04
C ALA A 435 -20.51 -16.77 -10.49
N GLU A 436 -19.62 -16.04 -11.16
CA GLU A 436 -19.08 -16.36 -12.48
C GLU A 436 -18.40 -17.74 -12.49
N TYR A 437 -17.59 -18.03 -11.47
CA TYR A 437 -16.93 -19.33 -11.33
C TYR A 437 -17.94 -20.47 -11.13
N HIS A 438 -18.91 -20.30 -10.22
CA HIS A 438 -19.95 -21.30 -10.00
C HIS A 438 -20.80 -21.55 -11.24
N LYS A 439 -21.11 -20.50 -12.02
CA LYS A 439 -21.82 -20.62 -13.30
C LYS A 439 -21.00 -21.45 -14.30
N LYS A 440 -19.72 -21.11 -14.51
CA LYS A 440 -18.81 -21.87 -15.39
C LYS A 440 -18.67 -23.34 -14.98
N MET A 441 -18.63 -23.62 -13.67
CA MET A 441 -18.56 -25.01 -13.17
C MET A 441 -19.86 -25.78 -13.47
N LYS A 442 -21.03 -25.17 -13.26
CA LYS A 442 -22.32 -25.78 -13.60
C LYS A 442 -22.43 -26.07 -15.10
N GLU A 443 -22.01 -25.13 -15.95
CA GLU A 443 -22.02 -25.30 -17.41
C GLU A 443 -21.09 -26.44 -17.86
N LYS A 444 -19.93 -26.62 -17.21
CA LYS A 444 -19.05 -27.77 -17.48
C LYS A 444 -19.69 -29.10 -17.07
N MET A 445 -20.38 -29.14 -15.93
CA MET A 445 -21.08 -30.34 -15.47
C MET A 445 -22.31 -30.69 -16.31
N MET A 446 -22.93 -29.72 -16.99
CA MET A 446 -24.05 -29.95 -17.91
C MET A 446 -23.59 -30.39 -19.32
N LYS A 447 -22.31 -30.20 -19.66
CA LYS A 447 -21.71 -30.58 -20.94
C LYS A 447 -20.97 -31.92 -20.89
N GLN A 448 -20.77 -32.48 -19.69
CA GLN A 448 -20.33 -33.85 -19.43
C GLN A 448 -21.54 -34.73 -19.19
#